data_AF-A0AAN8WNP2-F1
#
_entry.id   AF-A0AAN8WNP2-F1
#
_cell.length_a   1.000
_cell.length_b   1.000
_cell.length_c   1.000
_cell.angle_alpha   90.00
_cell.angle_beta   90.00
_cell.angle_gamma   90.00
#
_symmetry.space_group_name_H-M   'P 1'
#
loop_
_entity.id
_entity.type
_entity.pdbx_description
1 polymer ?
#
loop_
_entity_poly.entity_id
_entity_poly.type
_entity_poly.pdbx_seq_one_letter_code
_entity_poly.pdbx_strand_id
1 'polypeptide(L)'
;MWGVDNVYIGPSCAYNCGGHGYCLNGDQCFCDDNYEGETECHLHLQLSQTLVEDFENESLSTQFERWSGAEVARFCGVLTGDALVFSQQGERMLVTKDLDLSHGSVVQFYIRLSCTLDDLSGEDGPVLLHYSTDGGIYWTLLAELGRDSGHPGGLPHAKHITLSLPG
;
A
#
# COMPACT_ATOMS: atom_id res chain seq x y z
N MET A 1 16.02 -5.06 19.87
CA MET A 1 15.85 -3.89 20.75
C MET A 1 14.89 -2.96 20.04
N TRP A 2 13.90 -2.41 20.73
CA TRP A 2 12.96 -1.43 20.17
C TRP A 2 13.12 -0.10 20.91
N GLY A 3 12.77 1.01 20.26
CA GLY A 3 12.84 2.35 20.81
C GLY A 3 11.73 3.23 20.24
N VAL A 4 11.38 4.29 20.94
CA VAL A 4 10.36 5.26 20.52
C VAL A 4 10.95 6.66 20.70
N ASP A 5 10.60 7.58 19.81
CA ASP A 5 11.01 8.97 19.84
C ASP A 5 9.86 9.88 19.36
N ASN A 6 9.91 11.17 19.67
CA ASN A 6 8.95 12.19 19.24
C ASN A 6 7.47 11.87 19.54
N VAL A 7 7.20 11.41 20.76
CA VAL A 7 5.83 11.08 21.20
C VAL A 7 5.05 12.35 21.53
N TYR A 8 3.94 12.57 20.83
CA TYR A 8 2.95 13.60 21.15
C TYR A 8 1.61 12.96 21.51
N ILE A 9 1.06 13.33 22.68
CA ILE A 9 -0.27 12.92 23.13
C ILE A 9 -1.00 14.18 23.59
N GLY A 10 -1.95 14.65 22.79
CA GLY A 10 -2.65 15.91 23.03
C GLY A 10 -3.77 16.15 22.02
N PRO A 11 -4.30 17.39 21.97
CA PRO A 11 -5.25 17.79 20.93
C PRO A 11 -4.69 17.56 19.53
N SER A 12 -5.53 17.14 18.60
CA SER A 12 -5.14 16.99 17.20
C SER A 12 -4.95 18.36 16.54
N CYS A 13 -3.86 18.53 15.79
CA CYS A 13 -3.72 19.62 14.82
C CYS A 13 -4.79 19.52 13.72
N ALA A 14 -4.98 20.60 12.96
CA ALA A 14 -5.90 20.59 11.83
C ALA A 14 -5.55 19.44 10.87
N TYR A 15 -6.54 18.62 10.56
CA TYR A 15 -6.42 17.42 9.71
C TYR A 15 -5.23 16.49 10.07
N ASN A 16 -4.79 16.51 11.33
CA ASN A 16 -3.58 15.82 11.80
C ASN A 16 -2.36 16.08 10.89
N CYS A 17 -2.14 17.35 10.52
CA CYS A 17 -1.06 17.76 9.63
C CYS A 17 -1.11 17.09 8.24
N GLY A 18 -2.32 16.74 7.77
CA GLY A 18 -2.52 16.07 6.50
C GLY A 18 -1.91 14.67 6.41
N GLY A 19 -1.41 14.11 7.52
CA GLY A 19 -0.65 12.87 7.55
C GLY A 19 0.80 13.00 7.08
N HIS A 20 1.27 14.22 6.81
CA HIS A 20 2.59 14.51 6.24
C HIS A 20 3.40 15.44 7.13
N GLY A 21 3.37 15.15 8.42
CA GLY A 21 4.09 15.91 9.43
C GLY A 21 3.66 15.50 10.83
N TYR A 22 4.33 16.08 11.83
CA TYR A 22 3.99 15.87 13.23
C TYR A 22 3.40 17.13 13.86
N CYS A 23 2.44 16.90 14.75
CA CYS A 23 1.73 17.94 15.47
C CYS A 23 2.48 18.32 16.75
N LEU A 24 2.69 19.62 16.97
CA LEU A 24 3.12 20.18 18.25
C LEU A 24 2.00 21.04 18.84
N ASN A 25 1.71 20.84 20.12
CA ASN A 25 0.75 21.62 20.94
C ASN A 25 -0.70 21.68 20.43
N GLY A 26 -1.04 21.04 19.31
CA GLY A 26 -2.39 20.97 18.77
C GLY A 26 -2.72 22.10 17.78
N ASP A 27 -1.77 22.99 17.51
CA ASP A 27 -1.95 24.18 16.66
C ASP A 27 -0.85 24.38 15.61
N GLN A 28 0.27 23.66 15.71
CA GLN A 28 1.39 23.78 14.78
C GLN A 28 1.78 22.43 14.17
N CYS A 29 1.97 22.40 12.85
CA CYS A 29 2.48 21.26 12.11
C CYS A 29 3.91 21.47 11.68
N PHE A 30 4.74 20.43 11.86
CA PHE A 30 6.08 20.36 11.32
C PHE A 30 6.07 19.32 10.21
N CYS A 31 6.14 19.80 8.98
CA CYS A 31 5.90 19.01 7.79
C CYS A 31 7.11 18.16 7.39
N ASP A 32 6.81 17.01 6.78
CA ASP A 32 7.80 16.12 6.20
C ASP A 32 8.44 16.74 4.94
N ASP A 33 9.53 16.14 4.46
CA ASP A 33 10.23 16.63 3.26
C ASP A 33 9.27 16.77 2.07
N ASN A 34 9.31 17.92 1.41
CA ASN A 34 8.47 18.34 0.28
C ASN A 34 7.03 18.77 0.62
N TYR A 35 6.66 18.76 1.91
CA TYR A 35 5.41 19.34 2.39
C TYR A 35 5.68 20.66 3.11
N GLU A 36 4.75 21.60 2.97
CA GLU A 36 4.86 22.94 3.54
C GLU A 36 3.53 23.38 4.17
N GLY A 37 3.63 24.26 5.15
CA GLY A 37 2.49 24.88 5.84
C GLY A 37 2.73 25.04 7.33
N GLU A 38 1.88 25.84 7.99
CA GLU A 38 1.99 26.13 9.43
C GLU A 38 1.01 25.31 10.27
N THR A 39 -0.26 25.24 9.83
CA THR A 39 -1.34 24.55 10.57
C THR A 39 -1.75 23.22 9.93
N GLU A 40 -1.37 23.01 8.67
CA GLU A 40 -1.64 21.82 7.86
C GLU A 40 -0.51 21.66 6.84
N CYS A 41 -0.11 20.43 6.54
CA CYS A 41 0.98 20.16 5.61
C CYS A 41 0.42 19.83 4.23
N HIS A 42 0.79 20.64 3.25
CA HIS A 42 0.38 20.48 1.88
C HIS A 42 1.60 20.22 1.00
N LEU A 43 1.45 19.34 0.03
CA LEU A 43 2.52 19.10 -0.93
C LEU A 43 2.66 20.28 -1.88
N HIS A 44 3.89 20.78 -2.06
CA HIS A 44 4.17 21.85 -3.02
C HIS A 44 4.44 21.31 -4.45
N LEU A 45 4.80 20.03 -4.56
CA LEU A 45 5.17 19.38 -5.82
C LEU A 45 3.94 18.82 -6.56
N GLN A 46 4.08 18.64 -7.87
CA GLN A 46 3.12 17.89 -8.66
C GLN A 46 3.26 16.39 -8.35
N LEU A 47 2.19 15.78 -7.83
CA LEU A 47 2.11 14.34 -7.63
C LEU A 47 2.10 13.60 -8.97
N SER A 48 2.61 12.36 -8.95
CA SER A 48 2.46 11.50 -10.11
C SER A 48 0.98 11.13 -10.29
N GLN A 49 0.52 11.16 -11.54
CA GLN A 49 -0.85 10.77 -11.90
C GLN A 49 -0.96 9.28 -12.26
N THR A 50 0.18 8.59 -12.36
CA THR A 50 0.25 7.18 -12.73
C THR A 50 1.31 6.45 -11.93
N LEU A 51 1.03 5.17 -11.67
CA LEU A 51 2.01 4.23 -11.16
C LEU A 51 1.91 2.96 -12.00
N VAL A 52 3.03 2.56 -12.59
CA VAL A 52 3.16 1.32 -13.35
C VAL A 52 4.42 0.63 -12.87
N GLU A 53 4.27 -0.62 -12.45
CA GLU A 53 5.36 -1.47 -12.00
C GLU A 53 5.14 -2.87 -12.57
N ASP A 54 6.15 -3.37 -13.28
CA ASP A 54 6.17 -4.72 -13.87
C ASP A 54 7.04 -5.70 -13.06
N PHE A 55 7.80 -5.20 -12.08
CA PHE A 55 8.70 -5.96 -11.21
C PHE A 55 9.84 -6.66 -11.95
N GLU A 56 10.23 -6.23 -13.16
CA GLU A 56 11.34 -6.84 -13.90
C GLU A 56 12.72 -6.31 -13.47
N ASN A 57 12.75 -5.25 -12.65
CA ASN A 57 13.98 -4.71 -12.07
C ASN A 57 14.25 -5.32 -10.69
N GLU A 58 15.52 -5.47 -10.33
CA GLU A 58 15.92 -5.99 -9.00
C GLU A 58 15.43 -5.11 -7.83
N SER A 59 15.17 -3.82 -8.09
CA SER A 59 14.69 -2.85 -7.10
C SER A 59 13.31 -2.32 -7.45
N LEU A 60 12.45 -2.19 -6.43
CA LEU A 60 11.14 -1.55 -6.55
C LEU A 60 11.26 -0.08 -6.96
N SER A 61 10.26 0.39 -7.73
CA SER A 61 10.10 1.81 -8.05
C SER A 61 10.12 2.71 -6.82
N THR A 62 10.67 3.91 -6.97
CA THR A 62 10.65 4.96 -5.94
C THR A 62 9.26 5.53 -5.67
N GLN A 63 8.24 5.06 -6.39
CA GLN A 63 6.83 5.38 -6.14
C GLN A 63 6.20 4.53 -5.02
N PHE A 64 6.90 3.53 -4.48
CA PHE A 64 6.47 2.87 -3.25
C PHE A 64 7.08 3.56 -2.03
N GLU A 65 6.24 3.90 -1.06
CA GLU A 65 6.62 4.55 0.18
C GLU A 65 7.10 3.52 1.21
N ARG A 66 6.34 2.44 1.38
CA ARG A 66 6.62 1.39 2.36
C ARG A 66 6.29 0.03 1.82
N TRP A 67 7.16 -0.93 2.08
CA TRP A 67 6.89 -2.34 1.82
C TRP A 67 7.51 -3.20 2.93
N SER A 68 6.88 -4.33 3.22
CA SER A 68 7.39 -5.30 4.19
C SER A 68 7.05 -6.72 3.78
N GLY A 69 7.91 -7.64 4.15
CA GLY A 69 7.73 -9.08 3.99
C GLY A 69 7.74 -9.59 2.55
N ALA A 70 8.30 -8.83 1.60
CA ALA A 70 8.30 -9.14 0.17
C ALA A 70 9.67 -9.03 -0.50
N GLU A 71 9.82 -9.74 -1.61
CA GLU A 71 10.97 -9.68 -2.52
C GLU A 71 10.51 -9.77 -3.97
N VAL A 72 11.25 -9.14 -4.89
CA VAL A 72 11.04 -9.34 -6.33
C VAL A 72 11.66 -10.68 -6.70
N ALA A 73 10.84 -11.60 -7.20
CA ALA A 73 11.30 -12.95 -7.55
C ALA A 73 10.45 -13.61 -8.64
N ARG A 74 11.06 -14.60 -9.31
CA ARG A 74 10.45 -15.37 -10.40
C ARG A 74 9.65 -16.60 -9.95
N PHE A 75 9.60 -16.90 -8.65
CA PHE A 75 8.80 -18.04 -8.15
C PHE A 75 7.35 -17.62 -7.93
N CYS A 76 6.43 -18.58 -7.83
CA CYS A 76 4.98 -18.35 -7.69
C CYS A 76 4.21 -17.92 -8.96
N GLY A 77 4.87 -17.75 -10.12
CA GLY A 77 4.25 -17.75 -11.46
C GLY A 77 2.90 -17.04 -11.56
N VAL A 78 2.86 -15.74 -11.26
CA VAL A 78 1.65 -14.91 -11.42
C VAL A 78 1.44 -14.59 -12.91
N LEU A 79 2.52 -14.23 -13.61
CA LEU A 79 2.61 -13.99 -15.05
C LEU A 79 3.94 -14.58 -15.58
N THR A 80 4.22 -14.42 -16.88
CA THR A 80 5.56 -14.65 -17.43
C THR A 80 6.48 -13.51 -17.01
N GLY A 81 7.31 -13.71 -16.00
CA GLY A 81 8.21 -12.67 -15.50
C GLY A 81 8.48 -12.78 -14.01
N ASP A 82 9.09 -11.74 -13.48
CA ASP A 82 9.29 -11.56 -12.05
C ASP A 82 8.03 -10.92 -11.42
N ALA A 83 7.86 -11.08 -10.12
CA ALA A 83 6.72 -10.54 -9.38
C ALA A 83 7.15 -10.14 -7.97
N LEU A 84 6.40 -9.23 -7.34
CA LEU A 84 6.57 -8.98 -5.92
C LEU A 84 5.91 -10.10 -5.10
N VAL A 85 6.74 -10.92 -4.44
CA VAL A 85 6.29 -12.10 -3.70
C VAL A 85 6.34 -11.84 -2.20
N PHE A 86 5.19 -11.94 -1.54
CA PHE A 86 5.04 -11.80 -0.09
C PHE A 86 5.14 -13.15 0.61
N SER A 87 6.35 -13.54 1.02
CA SER A 87 6.63 -14.87 1.59
C SER A 87 7.19 -14.83 3.01
N GLN A 88 7.71 -13.69 3.46
CA GLN A 88 8.40 -13.60 4.75
C GLN A 88 7.39 -13.63 5.90
N GLN A 89 7.88 -13.96 7.10
CA GLN A 89 7.08 -13.95 8.32
C GLN A 89 6.90 -12.52 8.84
N GLY A 90 5.75 -12.24 9.45
CA GLY A 90 5.43 -10.92 10.01
C GLY A 90 4.50 -10.12 9.11
N GLU A 91 4.60 -8.79 9.20
CA GLU A 91 3.80 -7.87 8.40
C GLU A 91 4.16 -7.99 6.91
N ARG A 92 3.12 -8.03 6.07
CA ARG A 92 3.21 -8.06 4.61
C ARG A 92 2.38 -6.90 4.08
N MET A 93 3.03 -5.89 3.54
CA MET A 93 2.35 -4.70 3.04
C MET A 93 3.07 -4.06 1.86
N LEU A 94 2.32 -3.30 1.08
CA LEU A 94 2.83 -2.43 0.03
C LEU A 94 1.99 -1.15 0.03
N VAL A 95 2.66 -0.01 0.15
CA VAL A 95 2.06 1.31 0.19
C VAL A 95 2.73 2.16 -0.88
N THR A 96 1.93 2.76 -1.75
CA THR A 96 2.40 3.73 -2.74
C THR A 96 2.63 5.07 -2.06
N LYS A 97 3.49 5.91 -2.63
CA LYS A 97 3.42 7.36 -2.37
C LYS A 97 2.07 7.91 -2.82
N ASP A 98 1.73 9.10 -2.36
CA ASP A 98 0.55 9.80 -2.83
C ASP A 98 0.55 9.95 -4.35
N LEU A 99 -0.64 9.87 -4.94
CA LEU A 99 -0.88 10.02 -6.37
C LEU A 99 -1.99 11.04 -6.58
N ASP A 100 -1.89 11.84 -7.64
CA ASP A 100 -2.98 12.70 -8.09
C ASP A 100 -3.96 11.88 -8.95
N LEU A 101 -5.06 11.46 -8.33
CA LEU A 101 -6.10 10.64 -8.94
C LEU A 101 -7.39 11.44 -9.22
N SER A 102 -7.30 12.77 -9.22
CA SER A 102 -8.43 13.70 -9.30
C SER A 102 -9.26 13.58 -10.59
N HIS A 103 -8.68 13.08 -11.67
CA HIS A 103 -9.33 12.93 -12.97
C HIS A 103 -10.01 11.55 -13.18
N GLY A 104 -10.24 10.82 -12.10
CA GLY A 104 -10.76 9.47 -12.12
C GLY A 104 -9.63 8.48 -12.39
N SER A 105 -9.62 7.38 -11.63
CA SER A 105 -8.52 6.42 -11.69
C SER A 105 -9.00 5.00 -11.49
N VAL A 106 -8.31 4.09 -12.14
CA VAL A 106 -8.56 2.65 -12.08
C VAL A 106 -7.31 2.00 -11.52
N VAL A 107 -7.49 1.15 -10.52
CA VAL A 107 -6.43 0.29 -9.99
C VAL A 107 -6.53 -1.06 -10.70
N GLN A 108 -5.45 -1.47 -11.35
CA GLN A 108 -5.37 -2.75 -12.06
C GLN A 108 -4.09 -3.47 -11.71
N PHE A 109 -4.19 -4.76 -11.41
CA PHE A 109 -3.05 -5.61 -11.12
C PHE A 109 -3.40 -7.09 -11.28
N TYR A 110 -2.37 -7.92 -11.33
CA TYR A 110 -2.49 -9.36 -11.23
C TYR A 110 -2.12 -9.83 -9.83
N ILE A 111 -2.88 -10.76 -9.27
CA ILE A 111 -2.61 -11.32 -7.94
C ILE A 111 -2.80 -12.83 -7.94
N ARG A 112 -1.93 -13.51 -7.19
CA ARG A 112 -2.05 -14.93 -6.86
C ARG A 112 -1.84 -15.10 -5.37
N LEU A 113 -2.83 -15.65 -4.67
CA LEU A 113 -2.85 -15.71 -3.19
C LEU A 113 -2.19 -16.98 -2.62
N SER A 114 -1.57 -17.82 -3.45
CA SER A 114 -0.88 -19.04 -3.01
C SER A 114 0.03 -19.57 -4.11
N CYS A 115 1.22 -20.03 -3.78
CA CYS A 115 2.17 -20.57 -4.75
C CYS A 115 2.02 -22.07 -4.91
N THR A 116 1.72 -22.76 -3.81
CA THR A 116 1.56 -24.22 -3.74
C THR A 116 0.23 -24.60 -3.09
N LEU A 117 -0.12 -25.89 -3.18
CA LEU A 117 -1.27 -26.44 -2.47
C LEU A 117 -1.04 -26.52 -0.95
N ASP A 118 0.22 -26.69 -0.52
CA ASP A 118 0.57 -26.73 0.91
C ASP A 118 0.33 -25.38 1.59
N ASP A 119 0.54 -24.28 0.85
CA ASP A 119 0.23 -22.91 1.32
C ASP A 119 -1.27 -22.73 1.63
N LEU A 120 -2.17 -23.54 1.04
CA LEU A 120 -3.63 -23.45 1.25
C LEU A 120 -4.05 -23.85 2.67
N SER A 121 -3.19 -24.56 3.38
CA SER A 121 -3.42 -24.98 4.77
C SER A 121 -3.04 -23.93 5.81
N GLY A 122 -2.38 -22.85 5.38
CA GLY A 122 -1.96 -21.76 6.26
C GLY A 122 -3.10 -20.88 6.73
N GLU A 123 -2.95 -20.28 7.91
CA GLU A 123 -3.92 -19.34 8.50
C GLU A 123 -3.84 -17.92 7.92
N ASP A 124 -3.22 -17.76 6.75
CA ASP A 124 -3.08 -16.46 6.09
C ASP A 124 -4.46 -15.92 5.73
N GLY A 125 -4.77 -14.73 6.24
CA GLY A 125 -5.99 -13.99 5.94
C GLY A 125 -6.04 -13.49 4.49
N PRO A 126 -7.17 -12.87 4.10
CA PRO A 126 -7.31 -12.27 2.78
C PRO A 126 -6.33 -11.10 2.59
N VAL A 127 -6.00 -10.79 1.34
CA VAL A 127 -5.32 -9.53 1.01
C VAL A 127 -6.34 -8.40 1.01
N LEU A 128 -6.08 -7.36 1.80
CA LEU A 128 -6.94 -6.19 1.89
C LEU A 128 -6.37 -5.07 1.05
N LEU A 129 -7.14 -4.61 0.07
CA LEU A 129 -6.81 -3.42 -0.70
C LEU A 129 -7.53 -2.22 -0.08
N HIS A 130 -6.75 -1.29 0.45
CA HIS A 130 -7.22 -0.04 1.02
C HIS A 130 -6.75 1.15 0.20
N TYR A 131 -7.42 2.29 0.37
CA TYR A 131 -6.92 3.60 -0.03
C TYR A 131 -7.00 4.59 1.13
N SER A 132 -6.21 5.65 1.05
CA SER A 132 -6.19 6.76 1.98
C SER A 132 -6.15 8.08 1.19
N THR A 133 -6.74 9.12 1.74
CA THR A 133 -6.70 10.49 1.20
C THR A 133 -6.13 11.50 2.19
N ASP A 134 -5.52 11.03 3.27
CA ASP A 134 -4.98 11.84 4.37
C ASP A 134 -3.60 11.34 4.85
N GLY A 135 -2.75 10.94 3.90
CA GLY A 135 -1.38 10.50 4.22
C GLY A 135 -1.29 9.21 5.04
N GLY A 136 -2.37 8.42 5.09
CA GLY A 136 -2.37 7.10 5.71
C GLY A 136 -2.79 7.11 7.18
N ILE A 137 -3.42 8.19 7.65
CA ILE A 137 -4.02 8.27 8.98
C ILE A 137 -5.26 7.37 9.02
N TYR A 138 -6.14 7.49 8.03
CA TYR A 138 -7.32 6.65 7.89
C TYR A 138 -7.30 5.88 6.57
N TRP A 139 -7.67 4.61 6.67
CA TRP A 139 -7.71 3.70 5.52
C TRP A 139 -9.14 3.24 5.28
N THR A 140 -9.58 3.34 4.02
CA THR A 140 -10.89 2.87 3.58
C THR A 140 -10.73 1.60 2.75
N LEU A 141 -11.52 0.56 3.09
CA LEU A 141 -11.46 -0.73 2.39
C LEU A 141 -12.11 -0.60 1.02
N LEU A 142 -11.34 -0.93 -0.02
CA LEU A 142 -11.80 -0.97 -1.40
C LEU A 142 -12.19 -2.40 -1.81
N ALA A 143 -11.38 -3.40 -1.45
CA ALA A 143 -11.64 -4.79 -1.77
C ALA A 143 -10.97 -5.76 -0.79
N GLU A 144 -11.62 -6.88 -0.53
CA GLU A 144 -11.06 -8.04 0.16
C GLU A 144 -10.82 -9.15 -0.87
N LEU A 145 -9.56 -9.58 -0.99
CA LEU A 145 -9.11 -10.57 -1.96
C LEU A 145 -8.76 -11.86 -1.23
N GLY A 146 -9.79 -12.70 -1.09
CA GLY A 146 -9.67 -14.03 -0.51
C GLY A 146 -9.33 -15.13 -1.53
N ARG A 147 -8.94 -16.28 -1.01
CA ARG A 147 -8.73 -17.50 -1.80
C ARG A 147 -10.07 -17.97 -2.37
N ASP A 148 -10.11 -18.34 -3.65
CA ASP A 148 -11.35 -18.91 -4.23
C ASP A 148 -11.56 -20.33 -3.72
N SER A 149 -12.68 -20.56 -3.04
CA SER A 149 -13.12 -21.89 -2.60
C SER A 149 -13.93 -22.65 -3.68
N GLY A 150 -14.12 -22.07 -4.88
CA GLY A 150 -15.12 -22.52 -5.86
C GLY A 150 -14.62 -23.00 -7.23
N HIS A 151 -13.31 -23.06 -7.50
CA HIS A 151 -12.82 -23.43 -8.84
C HIS A 151 -12.67 -24.96 -9.01
N PRO A 152 -13.21 -25.57 -10.08
CA PRO A 152 -13.08 -27.00 -10.32
C PRO A 152 -11.62 -27.32 -10.67
N GLY A 153 -10.90 -27.91 -9.70
CA GLY A 153 -9.48 -28.24 -9.80
C GLY A 153 -8.64 -27.79 -8.61
N GLY A 154 -9.13 -26.88 -7.76
CA GLY A 154 -8.50 -26.49 -6.48
C GLY A 154 -7.11 -25.85 -6.55
N LEU A 155 -6.52 -25.68 -7.75
CA LEU A 155 -5.20 -25.09 -7.92
C LEU A 155 -5.26 -23.55 -7.85
N PRO A 156 -4.33 -22.92 -7.10
CA PRO A 156 -4.15 -21.47 -7.11
C PRO A 156 -3.84 -20.96 -8.52
N HIS A 157 -4.53 -19.91 -8.95
CA HIS A 157 -4.29 -19.25 -10.23
C HIS A 157 -4.21 -17.74 -10.05
N ALA A 158 -3.53 -17.08 -10.98
CA ALA A 158 -3.48 -15.63 -11.02
C ALA A 158 -4.82 -15.05 -11.46
N LYS A 159 -5.24 -13.97 -10.82
CA LYS A 159 -6.45 -13.21 -11.14
C LYS A 159 -6.07 -11.81 -11.58
N HIS A 160 -6.74 -11.32 -12.63
CA HIS A 160 -6.68 -9.91 -13.00
C HIS A 160 -7.74 -9.14 -12.22
N ILE A 161 -7.31 -8.13 -11.47
CA ILE A 161 -8.18 -7.25 -10.69
C ILE A 161 -8.27 -5.91 -11.41
N THR A 162 -9.47 -5.34 -11.45
CA THR A 162 -9.73 -4.00 -11.99
C THR A 162 -10.79 -3.35 -11.12
N LEU A 163 -10.45 -2.24 -10.49
CA LEU A 163 -11.30 -1.52 -9.56
C LEU A 163 -11.29 -0.04 -9.89
N SER A 164 -12.48 0.56 -9.99
CA SER A 164 -12.61 2.01 -10.06
C SER A 164 -12.53 2.58 -8.65
N LEU A 165 -11.73 3.63 -8.47
CA LEU A 165 -11.69 4.33 -7.20
C LEU A 165 -12.97 5.16 -6.99
N PRO A 166 -13.50 5.21 -5.76
CA PRO A 166 -14.57 6.15 -5.44
C PRO A 166 -14.04 7.58 -5.63
N GLY A 167 -14.83 8.42 -6.30
CA GLY A 167 -14.53 9.85 -6.49
C GLY A 167 -15.01 10.72 -5.35
#